data_AF-A0A5W6YFW0-F1
#
_entry.id   AF-A0A5W6YFW0-F1
#
_cell.length_a   1.000
_cell.length_b   1.000
_cell.length_c   1.000
_cell.angle_alpha   90.00
_cell.angle_beta   90.00
_cell.angle_gamma   90.00
#
_symmetry.space_group_name_H-M   'P 1'
#
loop_
_entity.id
_entity.type
_entity.pdbx_description
1 polymer ?
#
loop_
_entity_poly.entity_id
_entity_poly.type
_entity_poly.pdbx_seq_one_letter_code
_entity_poly.pdbx_strand_id
1 'polypeptide(L)'
;MLDKFATLSEIIPSPDSTKYKVLHDYTDFLRKHPDTTEEVVDPKYAYPEVHSFYAYCRLKQYDNSIIYPMMLMNGISTPFDFTPEIRTLLVPSVGVVSNILSTIVES
;
A
#
# COMPACT_ATOMS: atom_id res chain seq x y z
N MET A 1 -6.99 -20.01 -15.31
CA MET A 1 -6.96 -18.58 -15.72
C MET A 1 -5.61 -18.04 -15.29
N LEU A 2 -4.83 -17.46 -16.21
CA LEU A 2 -3.64 -16.71 -15.82
C LEU A 2 -4.14 -15.48 -15.06
N ASP A 3 -3.93 -15.46 -13.75
CA ASP A 3 -4.22 -14.28 -12.94
C ASP A 3 -3.52 -13.08 -13.59
N LYS A 4 -4.31 -12.05 -13.91
CA LYS A 4 -3.76 -10.79 -14.42
C LYS A 4 -2.73 -10.30 -13.40
N PHE A 5 -1.46 -10.38 -13.75
CA PHE A 5 -0.40 -9.76 -12.96
C PHE A 5 -0.68 -8.26 -12.99
N ALA A 6 -1.17 -7.73 -11.87
CA ALA A 6 -1.31 -6.29 -11.73
C ALA A 6 0.08 -5.68 -11.86
N THR A 7 0.25 -4.83 -12.87
CA THR A 7 1.50 -4.12 -13.08
C THR A 7 1.68 -3.07 -11.98
N LEU A 8 2.92 -2.67 -11.71
CA LEU A 8 3.22 -1.70 -10.65
C LEU A 8 2.49 -0.35 -10.89
N SER A 9 2.26 -0.02 -12.16
CA SER A 9 1.44 1.11 -12.63
C SER A 9 -0.07 0.99 -12.37
N GLU A 10 -0.60 -0.23 -12.16
CA GLU A 10 -2.01 -0.42 -11.79
C GLU A 10 -2.24 -0.20 -10.28
N ILE A 11 -1.17 -0.33 -9.49
CA ILE A 11 -1.23 -0.25 -8.02
C ILE A 11 -0.95 1.18 -7.57
N ILE A 12 0.11 1.80 -8.11
CA ILE A 12 0.44 3.18 -7.83
C ILE A 12 -0.38 4.06 -8.80
N PRO A 13 -1.36 4.83 -8.31
CA PRO A 13 -2.16 5.69 -9.16
C PRO A 13 -1.30 6.82 -9.75
N SER A 14 -1.65 7.29 -10.96
CA SER A 14 -1.00 8.45 -11.56
C SER A 14 -1.08 9.67 -10.63
N PRO A 15 -0.01 10.47 -10.47
CA PRO A 15 -0.01 11.68 -9.62
C PRO A 15 -1.16 12.66 -9.92
N ASP A 16 -1.60 12.73 -11.17
CA ASP A 16 -2.66 13.65 -11.59
C ASP A 16 -4.08 13.10 -11.34
N SER A 17 -4.20 11.83 -10.94
CA SER A 17 -5.50 11.17 -10.75
C SER A 17 -6.21 11.60 -9.47
N THR A 18 -7.55 11.56 -9.49
CA THR A 18 -8.37 11.77 -8.28
C THR A 18 -8.04 10.75 -7.20
N LYS A 19 -7.78 9.49 -7.59
CA LYS A 19 -7.39 8.42 -6.66
C LYS A 19 -6.11 8.75 -5.89
N TYR A 20 -5.09 9.28 -6.56
CA TYR A 20 -3.86 9.71 -5.91
C TYR A 20 -4.13 10.79 -4.85
N LYS A 21 -4.90 11.83 -5.21
CA LYS A 21 -5.25 12.93 -4.30
C LYS A 21 -6.04 12.44 -3.08
N VAL A 22 -7.11 11.68 -3.30
CA VAL A 22 -7.94 11.14 -2.22
C VAL A 22 -7.13 10.26 -1.27
N LEU A 23 -6.30 9.35 -1.78
CA LEU A 23 -5.51 8.48 -0.89
C LEU A 23 -4.47 9.26 -0.06
N HIS A 24 -3.88 10.32 -0.61
CA HIS A 24 -3.01 11.22 0.15
C HIS A 24 -3.78 11.96 1.25
N ASP A 25 -4.92 12.56 0.92
CA ASP A 25 -5.73 13.33 1.89
C ASP A 25 -6.19 12.46 3.08
N TYR A 26 -6.46 11.17 2.83
CA TYR A 26 -6.89 10.22 3.86
C TYR A 26 -5.74 9.47 4.57
N THR A 27 -4.48 9.75 4.26
CA THR A 27 -3.34 9.00 4.83
C THR A 27 -3.29 9.10 6.36
N ASP A 28 -3.48 10.31 6.92
CA ASP A 28 -3.48 10.49 8.38
C ASP A 28 -4.70 9.89 9.07
N PHE A 29 -5.84 9.85 8.37
CA PHE A 29 -7.02 9.13 8.83
C PHE A 29 -6.74 7.63 8.91
N LEU A 30 -6.17 7.04 7.86
CA LEU A 30 -5.83 5.62 7.82
C LEU A 30 -4.83 5.24 8.92
N ARG A 31 -3.80 6.05 9.17
CA ARG A 31 -2.82 5.80 10.26
C ARG A 31 -3.47 5.70 11.65
N LYS A 32 -4.57 6.41 11.88
CA LYS A 32 -5.25 6.49 13.18
C LYS A 32 -6.53 5.64 13.24
N HIS A 33 -6.90 4.98 12.15
CA HIS A 33 -8.13 4.21 12.08
C HIS A 33 -8.03 2.95 12.96
N PRO A 34 -9.08 2.58 13.73
CA PRO A 34 -9.04 1.42 14.62
C PRO A 34 -8.81 0.08 13.91
N ASP A 35 -9.18 -0.01 12.63
CA ASP A 35 -8.96 -1.21 11.80
C ASP A 35 -7.59 -1.22 11.10
N THR A 36 -6.70 -0.29 11.42
CA THR A 36 -5.31 -0.32 11.00
C THR A 36 -4.51 -1.11 12.02
N THR A 37 -3.73 -2.07 11.53
CA THR A 37 -2.93 -2.97 12.36
C THR A 37 -1.45 -2.74 12.14
N GLU A 38 -0.64 -3.08 13.15
CA GLU A 38 0.80 -3.13 13.02
C GLU A 38 1.24 -4.56 12.72
N GLU A 39 2.02 -4.73 11.66
CA GLU A 39 2.64 -6.01 11.30
C GLU A 39 4.15 -5.93 11.45
N VAL A 40 4.73 -6.90 12.15
CA VAL A 40 6.18 -7.04 12.29
C VAL A 40 6.77 -7.55 10.97
N VAL A 41 7.74 -6.82 10.44
CA VAL A 41 8.47 -7.16 9.22
C VAL A 41 9.66 -8.06 9.56
N ASP A 42 9.75 -9.20 8.89
CA ASP A 42 10.97 -10.00 8.88
C ASP A 42 12.00 -9.29 7.97
N PRO A 43 13.13 -8.80 8.51
CA PRO A 43 14.10 -8.00 7.77
C PRO A 43 14.64 -8.69 6.52
N LYS A 44 14.63 -10.03 6.48
CA LYS A 44 15.09 -10.81 5.32
C LYS A 44 14.27 -10.56 4.05
N TYR A 45 13.05 -10.05 4.20
CA TYR A 45 12.18 -9.72 3.08
C TYR A 45 12.15 -8.23 2.72
N ALA A 46 12.94 -7.41 3.40
CA ALA A 46 12.98 -5.97 3.19
C ALA A 46 14.31 -5.51 2.58
N TYR A 47 14.93 -6.34 1.74
CA TYR A 47 16.16 -5.98 1.00
C TYR A 47 15.78 -5.55 -0.40
N PRO A 48 15.87 -4.25 -0.78
CA PRO A 48 15.40 -3.75 -2.08
C PRO A 48 15.97 -4.48 -3.29
N GLU A 49 17.21 -4.95 -3.19
CA GLU A 49 17.93 -5.70 -4.22
C GLU A 49 17.40 -7.14 -4.43
N VAL A 50 16.66 -7.69 -3.46
CA VAL A 50 16.06 -9.03 -3.51
C VAL A 50 14.53 -8.96 -3.58
N HIS A 51 13.94 -8.07 -2.79
CA HIS A 51 12.51 -7.92 -2.55
C HIS A 51 12.15 -6.44 -2.47
N SER A 52 11.39 -5.95 -3.46
CA SER A 52 10.73 -4.65 -3.33
C SER A 52 9.54 -4.75 -2.37
N PHE A 53 9.04 -3.60 -1.89
CA PHE A 53 7.82 -3.52 -1.09
C PHE A 53 6.64 -4.26 -1.74
N TYR A 54 6.52 -4.14 -3.07
CA TYR A 54 5.47 -4.82 -3.82
C TYR A 54 5.64 -6.35 -3.74
N ALA A 55 6.86 -6.86 -3.94
CA ALA A 55 7.14 -8.29 -3.82
C ALA A 55 6.83 -8.82 -2.42
N TYR A 56 7.17 -8.06 -1.37
CA TYR A 56 6.79 -8.36 0.01
C TYR A 56 5.26 -8.44 0.17
N CYS A 57 4.52 -7.45 -0.32
CA CYS A 57 3.07 -7.42 -0.22
C CYS A 57 2.42 -8.62 -0.94
N ARG A 58 2.96 -9.03 -2.09
CA ARG A 58 2.50 -10.21 -2.82
C ARG A 58 2.80 -11.51 -2.07
N LEU A 59 3.97 -11.63 -1.43
CA LEU A 59 4.32 -12.77 -0.59
C LEU A 59 3.35 -12.91 0.60
N LYS A 60 2.95 -11.78 1.19
CA LYS A 60 1.96 -11.70 2.27
C LYS A 60 0.51 -11.81 1.81
N GLN A 61 0.27 -11.88 0.50
CA GLN A 61 -1.06 -11.98 -0.10
C GLN A 61 -1.98 -10.81 0.27
N TYR A 62 -1.44 -9.61 0.45
CA TYR A 62 -2.27 -8.43 0.62
C TYR A 62 -3.04 -8.11 -0.65
N ASP A 63 -4.23 -7.54 -0.45
CA ASP A 63 -5.04 -7.04 -1.55
C ASP A 63 -4.35 -5.86 -2.24
N ASN A 64 -4.43 -5.81 -3.57
CA ASN A 64 -3.77 -4.76 -4.35
C ASN A 64 -4.29 -3.35 -3.99
N SER A 65 -5.54 -3.22 -3.54
CA SER A 65 -6.14 -1.94 -3.17
C SER A 65 -5.46 -1.26 -2.00
N ILE A 66 -4.83 -2.02 -1.10
CA ILE A 66 -4.21 -1.49 0.13
C ILE A 66 -2.70 -1.24 0.00
N ILE A 67 -2.05 -1.75 -1.04
CA ILE A 67 -0.58 -1.65 -1.20
C ILE A 67 -0.13 -0.18 -1.30
N TYR A 68 -0.77 0.62 -2.13
CA TYR A 68 -0.42 2.04 -2.23
C TYR A 68 -0.75 2.84 -0.95
N PRO A 69 -1.92 2.68 -0.32
CA PRO A 69 -2.16 3.22 1.01
C PRO A 69 -1.10 2.83 2.04
N MET A 70 -0.65 1.57 2.07
CA MET A 70 0.43 1.13 2.95
C MET A 70 1.74 1.87 2.64
N MET A 71 2.07 2.11 1.36
CA MET A 71 3.23 2.91 1.00
C MET A 71 3.17 4.30 1.64
N LEU A 72 2.04 5.00 1.49
CA LEU A 72 1.82 6.33 2.05
C LEU A 72 1.90 6.36 3.58
N MET A 73 1.20 5.43 4.23
CA MET A 73 1.13 5.36 5.69
C MET A 73 2.50 5.13 6.32
N ASN A 74 3.38 4.39 5.65
CA ASN A 74 4.70 4.01 6.16
C ASN A 74 5.86 4.88 5.60
N GLY A 75 5.55 5.95 4.87
CA GLY A 75 6.59 6.85 4.32
C GLY A 75 7.43 6.24 3.20
N ILE A 76 6.94 5.17 2.57
CA ILE A 76 7.58 4.50 1.45
C ILE A 76 7.15 5.26 0.18
N SER A 77 8.06 6.03 -0.41
CA SER A 77 7.74 6.83 -1.60
C SER A 77 7.85 5.99 -2.87
N THR A 78 8.80 5.07 -2.90
CA THR A 78 9.01 4.09 -3.96
C THR A 78 9.05 2.66 -3.39
N PRO A 79 8.71 1.62 -4.16
CA PRO A 79 8.83 0.24 -3.67
C PRO A 79 10.24 -0.18 -3.24
N PHE A 80 11.27 0.58 -3.63
CA PHE A 80 12.67 0.31 -3.26
C PHE A 80 13.08 0.99 -1.94
N ASP A 81 12.22 1.84 -1.36
CA ASP A 81 12.46 2.44 -0.05
C ASP A 81 12.18 1.45 1.09
N PHE A 82 11.69 0.25 0.76
CA PHE A 82 11.44 -0.81 1.74
C PHE A 82 12.74 -1.52 2.10
N THR A 83 13.40 -1.01 3.14
CA THR A 83 14.69 -1.48 3.65
C THR A 83 14.54 -2.26 4.96
N PRO A 84 15.60 -2.97 5.43
CA PRO A 84 15.56 -3.71 6.69
C PRO A 84 15.43 -2.82 7.93
N GLU A 85 15.45 -1.50 7.79
CA GLU A 85 15.18 -0.55 8.87
C GLU A 85 13.68 -0.46 9.21
N ILE A 86 12.82 -0.78 8.25
CA ILE A 86 11.37 -0.85 8.46
C ILE A 86 11.07 -2.18 9.17
N ARG A 87 10.92 -2.11 10.50
CA ARG A 87 10.65 -3.27 11.37
C ARG A 87 9.17 -3.53 11.59
N THR A 88 8.34 -2.52 11.37
CA THR A 88 6.89 -2.58 11.55
C THR A 88 6.22 -1.85 10.39
N LEU A 89 5.12 -2.40 9.89
CA LEU A 89 4.26 -1.77 8.88
C LEU A 89 2.88 -1.51 9.47
N LEU A 90 2.36 -0.32 9.25
CA LEU A 90 0.93 -0.05 9.38
C LEU A 90 0.20 -0.61 8.17
N VAL A 91 -0.79 -1.47 8.43
CA VAL A 91 -1.59 -2.17 7.43
C VAL A 91 -3.07 -1.81 7.63
N PRO A 92 -3.68 -1.03 6.73
CA PRO A 92 -5.09 -0.70 6.82
C PRO A 92 -5.97 -1.87 6.37
N SER A 93 -7.21 -1.93 6.86
CA SER A 93 -8.16 -2.92 6.36
C SER A 93 -8.64 -2.60 4.94
N VAL A 94 -8.88 -3.66 4.16
CA VAL A 94 -9.41 -3.53 2.78
C VAL A 94 -10.76 -2.82 2.77
N GLY A 95 -11.62 -3.07 3.78
CA GLY A 95 -12.94 -2.45 3.87
C GLY A 95 -12.87 -0.93 4.01
N VAL A 96 -11.97 -0.42 4.87
CA VAL A 96 -11.80 1.02 5.09
C VAL A 96 -11.27 1.70 3.82
N VAL A 97 -10.26 1.13 3.18
CA VAL A 97 -9.73 1.65 1.92
C VAL A 97 -10.77 1.62 0.82
N SER A 98 -11.55 0.53 0.71
CA SER A 98 -12.62 0.42 -0.28
C SER A 98 -13.70 1.49 -0.08
N ASN A 99 -14.06 1.78 1.17
CA ASN A 99 -15.02 2.84 1.48
C ASN A 99 -14.50 4.22 1.04
N ILE A 100 -13.22 4.52 1.28
CA ILE A 100 -12.59 5.76 0.80
C ILE A 100 -12.62 5.82 -0.73
N LEU A 101 -12.22 4.74 -1.40
CA LEU A 101 -12.20 4.71 -2.86
C LEU A 101 -13.61 4.85 -3.48
N SER A 102 -14.65 4.38 -2.79
CA SER A 102 -16.04 4.55 -3.23
C SER A 102 -16.52 6.01 -3.25
N THR A 103 -15.83 6.94 -2.57
CA THR A 103 -16.17 8.36 -2.62
C THR A 103 -15.70 9.04 -3.90
N ILE A 104 -14.88 8.36 -4.71
CA ILE A 104 -14.43 8.85 -6.01
C ILE A 104 -15.59 8.68 -6.99
N VAL A 105 -16.29 9.76 -7.28
CA VAL A 105 -17.29 9.78 -8.35
C VAL A 105 -16.54 9.87 -9.68
N GLU A 106 -16.69 8.85 -10.53
CA GLU A 106 -16.21 8.93 -11.91
C GLU A 106 -17.11 9.91 -12.68
N SER A 107 -16.55 11.03 -13.11
CA SER A 107 -17.20 12.05 -13.94
C SER A 107 -17.20 11.68 -15.42
#